data_AF-A0A3D5NT86-F1
#
_entry.id   AF-A0A3D5NT86-F1
#
_cell.length_a   1.000
_cell.length_b   1.000
_cell.length_c   1.000
_cell.angle_alpha   90.00
_cell.angle_beta   90.00
_cell.angle_gamma   90.00
#
_symmetry.space_group_name_H-M   'P 1'
#
loop_
_entity.id
_entity.type
_entity.pdbx_description
1 polymer ?
#
loop_
_entity_poly.entity_id
_entity_poly.type
_entity_poly.pdbx_seq_one_letter_code
_entity_poly.pdbx_strand_id
1 'polypeptide(L)'
;MDSIVKINYILDIPFNESLKKEYHDFLDDTGKINDGYKNHIIEKLFKESVKDLIDHVRQEYPTFDGKFVLELRNDRVKGIFKSSYQVKASFDEPLRREFFERFKKLTNSDDLRVEINLNCMI
;
A
#
# COMPACT_ATOMS: atom_id res chain seq x y z
N MET A 1 22.40 -19.86 -1.46
CA MET A 1 21.66 -19.57 -2.69
C MET A 1 20.66 -18.48 -2.37
N ASP A 2 20.66 -17.39 -3.14
CA ASP A 2 19.66 -16.33 -2.98
C ASP A 2 18.36 -16.79 -3.63
N SER A 3 17.24 -16.62 -2.91
CA SER A 3 15.94 -17.15 -3.34
C SER A 3 15.31 -16.23 -4.37
N ILE A 4 14.63 -16.81 -5.37
CA ILE A 4 13.82 -16.04 -6.31
C ILE A 4 12.43 -15.83 -5.69
N VAL A 5 11.99 -14.57 -5.66
CA VAL A 5 10.73 -14.14 -5.05
C VAL A 5 9.84 -13.45 -6.07
N LYS A 6 8.53 -13.55 -5.87
CA LYS A 6 7.55 -12.74 -6.58
C LYS A 6 7.35 -11.44 -5.81
N ILE A 7 7.26 -10.33 -6.54
CA ILE A 7 6.95 -9.04 -5.93
C ILE A 7 5.46 -9.00 -5.60
N ASN A 8 5.15 -9.15 -4.32
CA ASN A 8 3.81 -9.00 -3.76
C ASN A 8 3.93 -8.33 -2.40
N TYR A 9 3.46 -7.08 -2.30
CA TYR A 9 3.47 -6.31 -1.07
C TYR A 9 2.03 -6.18 -0.58
N ILE A 10 1.78 -6.73 0.61
CA ILE A 10 0.50 -6.58 1.29
C ILE A 10 0.70 -5.66 2.47
N LEU A 11 0.09 -4.48 2.44
CA LEU A 11 0.07 -3.53 3.53
C LEU A 11 -1.19 -3.71 4.36
N ASP A 12 -1.03 -3.69 5.67
CA ASP A 12 -2.17 -3.70 6.59
C ASP A 12 -2.10 -2.48 7.53
N ILE A 13 -2.93 -1.47 7.26
CA ILE A 13 -2.86 -0.13 7.84
C ILE A 13 -4.03 0.08 8.81
N PRO A 14 -3.82 0.44 10.07
CA PRO A 14 -4.93 0.76 10.96
C PRO A 14 -5.66 2.04 10.52
N PHE A 15 -6.99 1.97 10.43
CA PHE A 15 -7.87 3.10 10.12
C PHE A 15 -8.14 3.93 11.37
N ASN A 16 -7.05 4.50 11.91
CA ASN A 16 -7.05 5.29 13.14
C ASN A 16 -7.71 6.67 12.93
N GLU A 17 -7.88 7.43 14.03
CA GLU A 17 -8.52 8.75 14.00
C GLU A 17 -7.81 9.76 13.09
N SER A 18 -6.47 9.68 12.97
CA SER A 18 -5.70 10.56 12.07
C SER A 18 -6.08 10.29 10.61
N LEU A 19 -6.17 9.02 10.23
CA LEU A 19 -6.49 8.61 8.87
C LEU A 19 -7.97 8.82 8.54
N LYS A 20 -8.86 8.64 9.52
CA LYS A 20 -10.27 9.04 9.40
C LYS A 20 -10.41 10.54 9.15
N LYS A 21 -9.61 11.36 9.83
CA LYS A 21 -9.59 12.80 9.62
C LYS A 21 -9.13 13.15 8.20
N GLU A 22 -8.01 12.61 7.73
CA GLU A 22 -7.56 12.83 6.34
C GLU A 22 -8.61 12.39 5.31
N TYR A 23 -9.32 11.29 5.58
CA TYR A 23 -10.42 10.85 4.72
C TYR A 23 -11.57 11.85 4.68
N HIS A 24 -11.97 12.41 5.82
CA HIS A 24 -13.01 13.43 5.87
C HIS A 24 -12.58 14.73 5.18
N ASP A 25 -11.36 15.19 5.43
CA ASP A 25 -10.80 16.37 4.75
C ASP A 25 -10.80 16.16 3.22
N PHE A 26 -10.47 14.96 2.75
CA PHE A 26 -10.54 14.59 1.33
C PHE A 26 -11.98 14.56 0.76
N LEU A 27 -12.97 14.13 1.55
CA LEU A 27 -14.37 14.16 1.15
C LEU A 27 -14.86 15.61 0.99
N ASP A 28 -14.46 16.50 1.89
CA ASP A 28 -14.77 17.92 1.86
C ASP A 28 -14.16 18.57 0.61
N ASP A 29 -12.87 18.34 0.35
CA ASP A 29 -12.15 18.87 -0.82
C ASP A 29 -12.74 18.40 -2.16
N THR A 30 -13.30 17.18 -2.18
CA THR A 30 -13.90 16.60 -3.40
C THR A 30 -15.40 16.82 -3.52
N GLY A 31 -16.04 17.53 -2.57
CA GLY A 31 -17.47 17.82 -2.56
C GLY A 31 -18.35 16.58 -2.32
N LYS A 32 -17.81 15.54 -1.68
CA LYS A 32 -18.44 14.23 -1.46
C LYS A 32 -18.82 13.99 0.00
N ILE A 33 -19.04 15.04 0.78
CA ILE A 33 -19.27 15.04 2.25
C ILE A 33 -20.33 14.02 2.72
N ASN A 34 -21.34 13.71 1.89
CA ASN A 34 -22.41 12.76 2.22
C ASN A 34 -22.10 11.30 1.84
N ASP A 35 -21.01 11.05 1.11
CA ASP A 35 -20.52 9.71 0.85
C ASP A 35 -19.73 9.26 2.09
N GLY A 36 -20.33 8.42 2.93
CA GLY A 36 -19.63 7.80 4.06
C GLY A 36 -18.39 6.99 3.62
N TYR A 37 -17.90 6.07 4.46
CA TYR A 37 -16.71 5.29 4.14
C TYR A 37 -16.91 4.35 2.94
N LYS A 38 -16.44 4.76 1.75
CA LYS A 38 -16.53 3.99 0.50
C LYS A 38 -15.14 3.58 0.02
N ASN A 39 -15.01 2.31 -0.34
CA ASN A 39 -13.74 1.71 -0.80
C ASN A 39 -13.07 2.48 -1.94
N HIS A 40 -13.82 2.92 -2.95
CA HIS A 40 -13.25 3.63 -4.09
C HIS A 40 -12.71 5.03 -3.73
N ILE A 41 -13.20 5.64 -2.65
CA ILE A 41 -12.71 6.94 -2.16
C ILE A 41 -11.43 6.73 -1.37
N ILE A 42 -11.39 5.74 -0.46
CA ILE A 42 -10.16 5.31 0.23
C ILE A 42 -9.09 4.93 -0.79
N GLU A 43 -9.45 4.16 -1.82
CA GLU A 43 -8.53 3.77 -2.86
C GLU A 43 -7.95 4.98 -3.58
N LYS A 44 -8.79 5.97 -3.91
CA LYS A 44 -8.35 7.21 -4.54
C LYS A 44 -7.41 8.01 -3.64
N LEU A 45 -7.82 8.27 -2.39
CA LEU A 45 -7.02 9.00 -1.40
C LEU A 45 -5.63 8.38 -1.28
N PHE A 46 -5.55 7.08 -0.98
CA PHE A 46 -4.26 6.43 -0.80
C PHE A 46 -3.43 6.37 -2.07
N LYS A 47 -4.04 6.10 -3.25
CA LYS A 47 -3.30 6.10 -4.51
C LYS A 47 -2.72 7.46 -4.84
N GLU A 48 -3.43 8.55 -4.53
CA GLU A 48 -2.93 9.91 -4.72
C GLU A 48 -1.81 10.22 -3.72
N SER A 49 -2.00 9.91 -2.44
CA SER A 49 -1.01 10.18 -1.39
C SER A 49 0.30 9.40 -1.55
N VAL A 50 0.28 8.24 -2.20
CA VAL A 50 1.48 7.40 -2.42
C VAL A 50 1.86 7.24 -3.88
N LYS A 51 1.31 8.07 -4.77
CA LYS A 51 1.55 8.00 -6.22
C LYS A 51 3.04 7.99 -6.54
N ASP A 52 3.79 8.94 -5.99
CA ASP A 52 5.24 9.08 -6.25
C ASP A 52 6.03 7.86 -5.80
N LEU A 53 5.59 7.18 -4.72
CA LEU A 53 6.23 5.96 -4.27
C LEU A 53 5.95 4.79 -5.22
N ILE A 54 4.69 4.64 -5.65
CA ILE A 54 4.31 3.60 -6.63
C ILE A 54 5.09 3.82 -7.93
N ASP A 55 5.17 5.07 -8.39
CA ASP A 55 5.89 5.43 -9.61
C ASP A 55 7.40 5.19 -9.48
N HIS A 56 7.99 5.42 -8.30
CA HIS A 56 9.38 5.05 -8.04
C HIS A 56 9.61 3.54 -8.15
N VAL A 57 8.77 2.71 -7.51
CA VAL A 57 8.88 1.24 -7.63
C VAL A 57 8.64 0.79 -9.08
N ARG A 58 7.78 1.47 -9.83
CA ARG A 58 7.55 1.19 -11.26
C ARG A 58 8.75 1.46 -12.16
N GLN A 59 9.70 2.31 -11.75
CA GLN A 59 10.93 2.49 -12.52
C GLN A 59 11.73 1.19 -12.60
N GLU A 60 11.72 0.41 -11.51
CA GLU A 60 12.38 -0.89 -11.41
C GLU A 60 11.47 -2.03 -11.87
N TYR A 61 10.18 -1.95 -11.54
CA TYR A 61 9.16 -2.96 -11.85
C TYR A 61 7.98 -2.34 -12.61
N PRO A 62 8.07 -2.11 -13.94
CA PRO A 62 7.05 -1.42 -14.74
C PRO A 62 5.62 -1.95 -14.61
N THR A 63 5.44 -3.24 -14.33
CA THR A 63 4.12 -3.87 -14.13
C THR A 63 3.63 -3.83 -12.69
N PHE A 64 4.32 -3.12 -11.79
CA PHE A 64 3.95 -2.97 -10.40
C PHE A 64 2.68 -2.12 -10.27
N ASP A 65 1.63 -2.71 -9.74
CA ASP A 65 0.34 -2.05 -9.53
C ASP A 65 -0.40 -2.65 -8.34
N GLY A 66 -1.37 -1.89 -7.82
CA GLY A 66 -2.11 -2.32 -6.65
C GLY A 66 -3.41 -1.57 -6.40
N LYS A 67 -4.05 -1.92 -5.30
CA LYS A 67 -5.29 -1.29 -4.82
C LYS A 67 -5.32 -1.25 -3.30
N PHE A 68 -6.12 -0.35 -2.78
CA PHE A 68 -6.47 -0.29 -1.36
C PHE A 68 -7.94 -0.68 -1.16
N VAL A 69 -8.21 -1.35 -0.06
CA VAL A 69 -9.56 -1.74 0.36
C VAL A 69 -9.72 -1.40 1.83
N LEU A 70 -10.80 -0.73 2.18
CA LEU A 70 -11.18 -0.50 3.58
C LEU A 70 -11.97 -1.71 4.10
N GLU A 71 -11.45 -2.30 5.18
CA GLU A 71 -12.07 -3.38 5.93
C GLU A 71 -12.67 -2.82 7.23
N LEU A 72 -13.86 -2.22 7.14
CA LEU A 72 -14.56 -1.60 8.29
C LEU A 72 -14.76 -2.54 9.49
N ARG A 73 -14.84 -3.85 9.28
CA ARG A 73 -15.01 -4.83 10.38
C ARG A 73 -13.79 -4.91 11.29
N ASN A 74 -12.61 -4.59 10.76
CA ASN A 74 -11.35 -4.66 11.47
C ASN A 74 -10.75 -3.27 11.74
N ASP A 75 -11.41 -2.20 11.27
CA ASP A 75 -10.87 -0.85 11.20
C ASP A 75 -9.47 -0.82 10.57
N ARG A 76 -9.30 -1.47 9.41
CA ARG A 76 -8.03 -1.50 8.67
C ARG A 76 -8.21 -1.18 7.19
N VAL A 77 -7.18 -0.61 6.58
CA VAL A 77 -7.03 -0.44 5.15
C VAL A 77 -5.99 -1.43 4.66
N LYS A 78 -6.39 -2.32 3.75
CA LYS A 78 -5.53 -3.31 3.14
C LYS A 78 -5.05 -2.82 1.78
N GLY A 79 -3.74 -2.59 1.65
CA GLY A 79 -3.07 -2.33 0.36
C GLY A 79 -2.52 -3.62 -0.22
N ILE A 80 -2.80 -3.92 -1.49
CA ILE A 80 -2.24 -5.09 -2.17
C ILE A 80 -1.58 -4.62 -3.46
N PHE A 81 -0.27 -4.82 -3.56
CA PHE A 81 0.54 -4.45 -4.71
C PHE A 81 1.30 -5.66 -5.24
N LYS A 82 1.38 -5.79 -6.56
CA LYS A 82 2.03 -6.92 -7.22
C LYS A 82 2.73 -6.50 -8.49
N SER A 83 3.74 -7.25 -8.89
CA SER A 83 4.35 -7.17 -10.21
C SER A 83 4.48 -8.55 -10.85
N SER A 84 4.60 -8.60 -12.18
CA SER A 84 4.87 -9.85 -12.91
C SER A 84 6.32 -10.33 -12.78
N TYR A 85 7.21 -9.49 -12.23
CA TYR A 85 8.64 -9.76 -12.12
C TYR A 85 8.93 -10.81 -11.04
N GLN A 86 9.98 -11.59 -11.31
CA GLN A 86 10.58 -12.51 -10.36
C GLN A 86 12.03 -12.11 -10.20
N VAL A 87 12.44 -11.81 -8.98
CA VAL A 87 13.76 -11.25 -8.69
C VAL A 87 14.40 -11.98 -7.52
N LYS A 88 15.71 -11.83 -7.38
CA LYS A 88 16.43 -12.29 -6.19
C LYS A 88 15.97 -11.51 -4.96
N ALA A 89 15.79 -12.18 -3.83
CA ALA A 89 15.31 -11.56 -2.59
C ALA A 89 16.17 -10.36 -2.16
N SER A 90 17.49 -10.47 -2.32
CA SER A 90 18.43 -9.37 -2.00
C SER A 90 18.28 -8.14 -2.89
N PHE A 91 17.78 -8.29 -4.12
CA PHE A 91 17.58 -7.19 -5.06
C PHE A 91 16.29 -6.41 -4.75
N ASP A 92 15.26 -7.10 -4.26
CA ASP A 92 13.98 -6.50 -3.86
C ASP A 92 14.04 -5.77 -2.52
N GLU A 93 14.85 -6.29 -1.58
CA GLU A 93 14.85 -5.87 -0.18
C GLU A 93 14.99 -4.35 0.04
N PRO A 94 15.87 -3.61 -0.67
CA PRO A 94 15.99 -2.16 -0.51
C PRO A 94 14.71 -1.41 -0.92
N LEU A 95 14.13 -1.73 -2.08
CA LEU A 95 12.89 -1.10 -2.58
C LEU A 95 11.72 -1.40 -1.66
N ARG A 96 11.62 -2.65 -1.20
CA ARG A 96 10.58 -3.07 -0.26
C ARG A 96 10.68 -2.32 1.06
N ARG A 97 11.91 -2.17 1.59
CA ARG A 97 12.14 -1.43 2.84
C ARG A 97 11.78 0.04 2.68
N GLU A 98 12.17 0.67 1.58
CA GLU A 98 11.80 2.06 1.30
C GLU A 98 10.27 2.21 1.18
N PHE A 99 9.62 1.30 0.46
CA PHE A 99 8.17 1.26 0.32
C PHE A 99 7.49 1.20 1.68
N PHE A 100 7.91 0.27 2.55
CA PHE A 100 7.40 0.15 3.92
C PHE A 100 7.59 1.42 4.75
N GLU A 101 8.81 1.97 4.79
CA GLU A 101 9.13 3.14 5.61
C GLU A 101 8.35 4.39 5.17
N ARG A 102 8.07 4.56 3.88
CA ARG A 102 7.20 5.66 3.41
C ARG A 102 5.76 5.50 3.89
N PHE A 103 5.17 4.31 3.81
CA PHE A 103 3.81 4.08 4.34
C PHE A 103 3.74 4.24 5.84
N LYS A 104 4.77 3.81 6.56
CA LYS A 104 4.90 4.01 7.99
C LYS A 104 4.85 5.50 8.36
N LYS A 105 5.61 6.32 7.64
CA LYS A 105 5.60 7.79 7.79
C LYS A 105 4.25 8.40 7.43
N LEU A 106 3.64 7.99 6.31
CA LEU A 106 2.35 8.51 5.86
C LEU A 106 1.24 8.24 6.88
N THR A 107 1.19 7.02 7.41
CA THR A 107 0.11 6.57 8.30
C THR A 107 0.37 6.91 9.77
N ASN A 108 1.56 7.46 10.07
CA ASN A 108 2.07 7.70 11.42
C ASN A 108 1.84 6.49 12.35
N SER A 109 2.01 5.28 11.82
CA SER A 109 1.65 4.03 12.50
C SER A 109 2.78 3.03 12.47
N ASP A 110 3.15 2.53 13.65
CA ASP A 110 4.07 1.42 13.81
C ASP A 110 3.43 0.04 13.53
N ASP A 111 2.09 -0.04 13.42
CA ASP A 111 1.36 -1.30 13.23
C ASP A 111 1.14 -1.66 11.75
N LEU A 112 2.04 -1.18 10.88
CA LEU A 112 2.07 -1.55 9.48
C LEU A 112 2.67 -2.95 9.33
N ARG A 113 1.95 -3.86 8.66
CA ARG A 113 2.46 -5.18 8.30
C ARG A 113 2.72 -5.26 6.80
N VAL A 114 3.86 -5.81 6.40
CA VAL A 114 4.18 -6.18 5.01
C VAL A 114 4.37 -7.68 4.90
N GLU A 115 3.47 -8.35 4.19
CA GLU A 115 3.62 -9.77 3.84
C GLU A 115 4.16 -9.93 2.43
N ILE A 116 5.07 -10.90 2.26
CA ILE A 116 5.61 -11.32 0.98
C ILE A 116 5.17 -12.76 0.76
N ASN A 117 4.47 -13.01 -0.34
CA ASN A 117 4.24 -14.39 -0.76
C ASN A 117 5.52 -14.93 -1.42
N LEU A 118 6.37 -15.54 -0.60
CA LEU A 118 7.49 -16.37 -1.02
C LEU A 118 6.94 -17.70 -1.55
N ASN A 119 6.28 -17.70 -2.70
CA ASN A 119 6.19 -18.96 -3.45
C ASN A 119 7.58 -19.22 -4.03
N CYS A 120 8.44 -19.86 -3.22
CA CYS A 120 9.69 -20.43 -3.68
C CYS A 120 9.39 -21.33 -4.88
N MET A 121 9.95 -20.99 -6.04
CA MET A 121 10.23 -22.01 -7.05
C MET A 121 11.56 -22.63 -6.67
N ILE A 122 11.50 -23.85 -6.12
CA ILE A 122 12.66 -24.72 -5.92
C ILE A 122 13.15 -25.19 -7.30
#